data_AF-A0A5J9W469-F1
#
_entry.id   AF-A0A5J9W469-F1
#
_cell.length_a   1.000
_cell.length_b   1.000
_cell.length_c   1.000
_cell.angle_alpha   90.00
_cell.angle_beta   90.00
_cell.angle_gamma   90.00
#
_symmetry.space_group_name_H-M   'P 1'
#
loop_
_entity.id
_entity.type
_entity.pdbx_description
1 polymer ?
#
loop_
_entity_poly.entity_id
_entity_poly.type
_entity_poly.pdbx_seq_one_letter_code
_entity_poly.pdbx_strand_id
1 'polypeptide(L)'
;MGEVAVSGGVRELLSLPTSGYHWSLLVFDDTSPSSGPRFVHHDSIQGAPNFPVAERLVDALSPLLVDAPGSRVPLVPGPTPSQTNDYDCGVYVMAIARAVCSWWIGRGEGGISNWFDAVRAEVDAARVKAMRPELLELINHLIEEKAKARAE
;
A
#
# COMPACT_ATOMS: atom_id res chain seq x y z
N MET A 1 -2.13 5.74 56.67
CA MET A 1 -2.67 4.39 56.43
C MET A 1 -4.10 4.55 55.95
N GLY A 2 -4.34 4.25 54.68
CA GLY A 2 -5.64 4.37 54.01
C GLY A 2 -5.43 3.95 52.56
N GLU A 3 -6.08 2.86 52.20
CA GLU A 3 -5.79 1.95 51.09
C GLU A 3 -6.24 2.49 49.72
N VAL A 4 -5.62 1.95 48.66
CA VAL A 4 -5.84 2.26 47.25
C VAL A 4 -7.19 1.71 46.77
N ALA A 5 -7.93 2.48 45.98
CA ALA A 5 -8.91 1.97 45.04
C ALA A 5 -8.70 2.61 43.67
N VAL A 6 -8.02 1.87 42.78
CA VAL A 6 -7.97 2.15 41.33
C VAL A 6 -9.22 1.52 40.72
N SER A 7 -10.13 2.33 40.19
CA SER A 7 -11.22 1.84 39.35
C SER A 7 -11.80 2.96 38.50
N GLY A 8 -11.82 2.74 37.18
CA GLY A 8 -12.80 3.36 36.31
C GLY A 8 -12.32 4.56 35.52
N GLY A 9 -11.79 4.31 34.32
CA GLY A 9 -11.58 5.38 33.34
C GLY A 9 -11.10 4.97 31.96
N VAL A 10 -11.09 3.67 31.61
CA VAL A 10 -10.71 3.20 30.25
C VAL A 10 -11.95 2.85 29.42
N ARG A 11 -13.12 3.38 29.76
CA ARG A 11 -14.39 3.03 29.07
C ARG A 11 -14.92 4.09 28.10
N GLU A 12 -14.16 5.14 27.81
CA GLU A 12 -14.60 6.20 26.90
C GLU A 12 -13.60 6.49 25.76
N LEU A 13 -12.96 5.45 25.24
CA LEU A 13 -12.16 5.50 23.99
C LEU A 13 -12.77 4.64 22.87
N LEU A 14 -13.96 4.06 23.07
CA LEU A 14 -14.57 3.08 22.15
C LEU A 14 -15.59 3.66 21.16
N SER A 15 -15.56 4.97 20.83
CA SER A 15 -16.49 5.52 19.83
C SER A 15 -15.89 6.49 18.80
N LEU A 16 -14.56 6.57 18.70
CA LEU A 16 -13.98 7.03 17.43
C LEU A 16 -14.17 5.87 16.44
N PRO A 17 -14.72 6.09 15.22
CA PRO A 17 -14.68 5.04 14.20
C PRO A 17 -13.21 4.68 14.00
N THR A 18 -12.85 3.46 14.35
CA THR A 18 -11.53 2.89 14.11
C THR A 18 -11.37 2.66 12.60
N SER A 19 -11.23 3.76 11.87
CA SER A 19 -10.53 3.75 10.59
C SER A 19 -9.14 3.20 10.87
N GLY A 20 -8.80 2.03 10.30
CA GLY A 20 -7.49 1.41 10.55
C GLY A 20 -7.33 -0.07 10.20
N TYR A 21 -8.38 -0.76 9.75
CA TYR A 21 -8.29 -2.20 9.43
C TYR A 21 -8.02 -2.52 7.95
N HIS A 22 -8.08 -1.51 7.08
CA HIS A 22 -7.96 -1.73 5.64
C HIS A 22 -6.87 -0.87 5.01
N TRP A 23 -5.99 -1.53 4.27
CA TRP A 23 -4.86 -0.91 3.58
C TRP A 23 -5.10 -0.96 2.07
N SER A 24 -4.86 0.18 1.42
CA SER A 24 -4.87 0.32 -0.04
C SER A 24 -3.65 1.14 -0.46
N LEU A 25 -3.21 1.00 -1.71
CA LEU A 25 -2.05 1.71 -2.25
C LEU A 25 -2.51 2.75 -3.28
N LEU A 26 -1.93 3.95 -3.24
CA LEU A 26 -2.10 4.97 -4.27
C LEU A 26 -0.73 5.19 -4.93
N VAL A 27 -0.66 5.03 -6.25
CA VAL A 27 0.56 5.23 -7.04
C VAL A 27 0.39 6.47 -7.91
N PHE A 28 1.35 7.38 -7.90
CA PHE A 28 1.46 8.44 -8.91
C PHE A 28 2.36 7.93 -10.03
N ASP A 29 1.82 7.90 -11.25
CA ASP A 29 2.45 7.37 -12.44
C ASP A 29 2.55 8.48 -13.50
N ASP A 30 3.78 8.91 -13.77
CA ASP A 30 4.12 9.86 -14.83
C ASP A 30 5.17 9.25 -15.78
N THR A 31 5.08 7.95 -16.02
CA THR A 31 6.12 7.22 -16.78
C THR A 31 5.89 7.27 -18.29
N SER A 32 4.72 7.72 -18.74
CA SER A 32 4.29 7.67 -20.14
C SER A 32 3.99 9.07 -20.66
N PRO A 33 4.90 9.68 -21.46
CA PRO A 33 4.73 11.02 -22.00
C PRO A 33 3.48 11.19 -22.88
N SER A 34 2.99 10.10 -23.49
CA SER A 34 1.85 10.13 -24.40
C SER A 34 0.49 10.12 -23.68
N SER A 35 0.44 9.62 -22.45
CA SER A 35 -0.79 9.55 -21.65
C SER A 35 -0.85 10.60 -20.53
N GLY A 36 0.28 11.24 -20.23
CA GLY A 36 0.41 12.17 -19.10
C GLY A 36 0.36 11.48 -17.74
N PRO A 37 0.46 12.27 -16.65
CA PRO A 37 0.44 11.76 -15.28
C PRO A 37 -0.94 11.24 -14.90
N ARG A 38 -0.97 10.22 -14.04
CA ARG A 38 -2.18 9.67 -13.44
C ARG A 38 -1.92 9.17 -12.02
N PHE A 39 -2.97 9.14 -11.22
CA PHE A 39 -3.01 8.38 -10.00
C PHE A 39 -3.68 7.03 -10.23
N VAL A 40 -3.09 5.96 -9.70
CA VAL A 40 -3.62 4.60 -9.80
C VAL A 40 -3.89 4.07 -8.39
N HIS A 41 -5.16 3.81 -8.08
CA HIS A 41 -5.60 3.30 -6.78
C HIS A 41 -5.72 1.78 -6.81
N HIS A 42 -5.02 1.13 -5.89
CA HIS A 42 -5.02 -0.31 -5.70
C HIS A 42 -5.68 -0.66 -4.38
N ASP A 43 -6.78 -1.40 -4.47
CA ASP A 43 -7.55 -1.85 -3.33
C ASP A 43 -7.94 -3.31 -3.57
N SER A 44 -7.52 -4.20 -2.66
CA SER A 44 -7.78 -5.62 -2.74
C SER A 44 -9.18 -6.01 -2.24
N ILE A 45 -9.92 -5.10 -1.60
CA ILE A 45 -11.31 -5.34 -1.22
C ILE A 45 -12.24 -4.99 -2.37
N GLN A 46 -13.16 -5.90 -2.69
CA GLN A 46 -14.19 -5.68 -3.69
C GLN A 46 -14.99 -4.41 -3.40
N GLY A 47 -15.18 -3.58 -4.42
CA GLY A 47 -15.86 -2.29 -4.29
C GLY A 47 -14.95 -1.14 -3.83
N ALA A 48 -13.67 -1.41 -3.54
CA ALA A 48 -12.64 -0.42 -3.24
C ALA A 48 -13.09 0.63 -2.20
N PRO A 49 -13.37 0.22 -0.95
CA PRO A 49 -13.91 1.12 0.08
C PRO A 49 -13.01 2.32 0.37
N ASN A 50 -11.70 2.25 0.07
CA ASN A 50 -10.78 3.37 0.22
C ASN A 50 -10.73 4.31 -1.00
N PHE A 51 -11.50 4.06 -2.07
CA PHE A 51 -11.48 4.92 -3.26
C PHE A 51 -11.88 6.38 -2.96
N PRO A 52 -12.92 6.69 -2.14
CA PRO A 52 -13.21 8.07 -1.76
C PRO A 52 -12.10 8.72 -0.91
N VAL A 53 -11.32 7.92 -0.18
CA VAL A 53 -10.15 8.42 0.57
C VAL A 53 -9.02 8.76 -0.40
N ALA A 54 -8.78 7.90 -1.40
CA ALA A 54 -7.79 8.14 -2.46
C ALA A 54 -8.13 9.39 -3.28
N GLU A 55 -9.40 9.61 -3.61
CA GLU A 55 -9.88 10.82 -4.29
C GLU A 55 -9.53 12.09 -3.53
N ARG A 56 -9.79 12.15 -2.21
CA ARG A 56 -9.40 13.30 -1.38
C ARG A 56 -7.88 13.52 -1.36
N LEU A 57 -7.10 12.44 -1.37
CA LEU A 57 -5.65 12.53 -1.43
C LEU A 57 -5.18 13.06 -2.79
N VAL A 58 -5.80 12.64 -3.90
CA VAL A 58 -5.54 13.18 -5.23
C VAL A 58 -5.86 14.66 -5.32
N ASP A 59 -6.98 15.11 -4.73
CA ASP A 59 -7.35 16.52 -4.73
C ASP A 59 -6.33 17.38 -3.98
N ALA A 60 -5.78 16.86 -2.87
CA ALA A 60 -4.74 17.53 -2.10
C ALA A 60 -3.37 17.54 -2.80
N LEU A 61 -3.04 16.48 -3.55
CA LEU A 61 -1.73 16.33 -4.20
C LEU A 61 -1.66 16.95 -5.60
N SER A 62 -2.76 16.99 -6.35
CA SER A 62 -2.76 17.46 -7.75
C SER A 62 -2.15 18.86 -7.91
N PRO A 63 -2.45 19.86 -7.06
CA PRO A 63 -1.87 21.20 -7.18
C PRO A 63 -0.36 21.26 -6.92
N LEU A 64 0.21 20.23 -6.28
CA LEU A 64 1.64 20.16 -5.95
C LEU A 64 2.45 19.42 -7.03
N LEU A 65 1.78 18.63 -7.87
CA LEU A 65 2.42 17.76 -8.85
C LEU A 65 2.31 18.29 -10.29
N VAL A 66 1.35 19.19 -10.56
CA VAL A 66 1.13 19.75 -11.89
C VAL A 66 1.02 21.27 -11.81
N ASP A 67 1.90 21.97 -12.54
CA ASP A 67 1.93 23.43 -12.65
C ASP A 67 0.86 23.97 -13.61
N ALA A 68 -0.39 23.57 -13.41
CA ALA A 68 -1.52 24.05 -14.20
C ALA A 68 -2.72 24.36 -13.28
N PRO A 69 -3.05 25.65 -13.08
CA PRO A 69 -4.16 26.06 -12.22
C PRO A 69 -5.47 25.36 -12.60
N GLY A 70 -6.14 24.75 -11.61
CA GLY A 70 -7.41 24.03 -11.81
C GLY A 70 -7.31 22.67 -12.51
N SER A 71 -6.09 22.20 -12.84
CA SER A 71 -5.90 20.88 -13.42
C SER A 71 -5.84 19.81 -12.34
N ARG A 72 -6.66 18.77 -12.50
CA ARG A 72 -6.68 17.60 -11.63
C ARG A 72 -6.05 16.43 -12.35
N VAL A 73 -5.10 15.75 -11.70
CA VAL A 73 -4.52 14.52 -12.23
C VAL A 73 -5.60 13.43 -12.18
N PRO A 74 -5.87 12.69 -13.28
CA PRO A 74 -6.86 11.62 -13.29
C PRO A 74 -6.56 10.55 -12.23
N LEU A 75 -7.60 10.07 -11.53
CA LEU A 75 -7.55 8.92 -10.64
C LEU A 75 -8.21 7.72 -11.33
N VAL A 76 -7.49 6.60 -11.45
CA VAL A 76 -7.98 5.38 -12.09
C VAL A 76 -7.82 4.16 -11.18
N PRO A 77 -8.69 3.14 -11.30
CA PRO A 77 -8.50 1.88 -10.59
C PRO A 77 -7.32 1.10 -11.18
N GLY A 78 -6.48 0.55 -10.30
CA GLY A 78 -5.37 -0.32 -10.64
C GLY A 78 -5.80 -1.79 -10.84
N PRO A 79 -4.98 -2.62 -11.51
CA PRO A 79 -5.27 -4.03 -11.77
C PRO A 79 -5.06 -4.92 -10.53
N THR A 80 -5.76 -4.63 -9.44
CA THR A 80 -5.59 -5.33 -8.17
C THR A 80 -6.47 -6.59 -8.13
N PRO A 81 -5.90 -7.78 -7.89
CA PRO A 81 -6.71 -8.96 -7.62
C PRO A 81 -7.44 -8.81 -6.28
N SER A 82 -8.69 -9.25 -6.22
CA SER A 82 -9.45 -9.27 -4.96
C SER A 82 -8.81 -10.24 -3.96
N GLN A 83 -8.67 -9.81 -2.71
CA GLN A 83 -8.30 -10.70 -1.61
C GLN A 83 -9.43 -11.67 -1.29
N THR A 84 -9.09 -12.86 -0.81
CA THR A 84 -10.05 -13.93 -0.45
C THR A 84 -10.21 -14.13 1.05
N ASN A 85 -9.58 -13.28 1.87
CA ASN A 85 -9.69 -13.21 3.33
C ASN A 85 -9.82 -11.74 3.77
N ASP A 86 -9.87 -11.47 5.07
CA ASP A 86 -10.09 -10.15 5.65
C ASP A 86 -8.81 -9.48 6.21
N TYR A 87 -7.65 -10.13 6.12
CA TYR A 87 -6.42 -9.70 6.81
C TYR A 87 -5.19 -9.50 5.90
N ASP A 88 -5.28 -9.84 4.61
CA ASP A 88 -4.15 -9.75 3.67
C ASP A 88 -4.03 -8.40 2.95
N CYS A 89 -4.93 -7.44 3.15
CA CYS A 89 -4.90 -6.14 2.47
C CYS A 89 -3.52 -5.46 2.54
N GLY A 90 -2.86 -5.50 3.71
CA GLY A 90 -1.50 -4.96 3.87
C GLY A 90 -0.43 -5.74 3.09
N VAL A 91 -0.58 -7.06 2.95
CA VAL A 91 0.36 -7.89 2.17
C VAL A 91 0.14 -7.68 0.67
N TYR A 92 -1.10 -7.48 0.22
CA TYR A 92 -1.40 -7.05 -1.15
C TYR A 92 -0.73 -5.71 -1.49
N VAL A 93 -0.80 -4.72 -0.58
CA VAL A 93 -0.09 -3.43 -0.77
C VAL A 93 1.40 -3.66 -0.98
N MET A 94 2.05 -4.50 -0.16
CA MET A 94 3.47 -4.83 -0.31
C MET A 94 3.78 -5.57 -1.61
N ALA A 95 2.92 -6.53 -2.00
CA ALA A 95 3.09 -7.31 -3.23
C ALA A 95 3.03 -6.43 -4.48
N ILE A 96 2.05 -5.51 -4.52
CA ILE A 96 1.87 -4.56 -5.63
C ILE A 96 3.04 -3.58 -5.67
N ALA A 97 3.43 -3.00 -4.53
CA ALA A 97 4.58 -2.12 -4.46
C ALA A 97 5.86 -2.82 -4.95
N ARG A 98 6.09 -4.07 -4.54
CA ARG A 98 7.21 -4.89 -5.02
C ARG A 98 7.18 -5.07 -6.54
N ALA A 99 6.04 -5.45 -7.12
CA ALA A 99 5.89 -5.63 -8.57
C ALA A 99 6.16 -4.33 -9.36
N VAL A 100 5.62 -3.20 -8.88
CA VAL A 100 5.83 -1.88 -9.48
C VAL A 100 7.31 -1.47 -9.40
N CYS A 101 7.93 -1.61 -8.24
CA CYS A 101 9.34 -1.27 -8.06
C CYS A 101 10.27 -2.16 -8.88
N SER A 102 10.03 -3.47 -8.93
CA SER A 102 10.80 -4.41 -9.75
C SER A 102 10.71 -4.04 -11.23
N TRP A 103 9.49 -3.79 -11.73
CA TRP A 103 9.30 -3.30 -13.09
C TRP A 103 10.04 -2.00 -13.35
N TRP A 104 9.93 -1.04 -12.42
CA TRP A 104 10.55 0.28 -12.57
C TRP A 104 12.07 0.16 -12.66
N ILE A 105 12.69 -0.64 -11.80
CA ILE A 105 14.14 -0.85 -11.79
C ILE A 105 14.60 -1.54 -13.09
N GLY A 106 13.85 -2.52 -13.59
CA GLY A 106 14.19 -3.27 -14.81
C GLY A 106 13.74 -2.63 -16.13
N ARG A 107 13.13 -1.43 -16.11
CA ARG A 107 12.61 -0.79 -17.33
C ARG A 107 13.77 -0.47 -18.29
N GLY A 108 13.66 -0.95 -19.53
CA GLY A 108 14.70 -0.78 -20.57
C GLY A 108 15.44 -2.07 -20.96
N GLU A 109 15.27 -3.16 -20.20
CA GLU A 109 15.90 -4.47 -20.48
C GLU A 109 15.05 -5.37 -21.40
N GLY A 110 14.12 -4.81 -22.18
CA GLY A 110 13.26 -5.57 -23.10
C GLY A 110 12.17 -6.43 -22.42
N GLY A 111 11.92 -6.20 -21.12
CA GLY A 111 10.86 -6.87 -20.35
C GLY A 111 9.46 -6.28 -20.55
N ILE A 112 8.56 -6.57 -19.60
CA ILE A 112 7.16 -6.09 -19.58
C ILE A 112 7.12 -4.56 -19.77
N SER A 113 6.41 -4.09 -20.80
CA SER A 113 6.40 -2.67 -21.18
C SER A 113 5.57 -1.80 -20.22
N ASN A 114 4.61 -2.38 -19.50
CA ASN A 114 3.68 -1.69 -18.61
C ASN A 114 3.62 -2.37 -17.25
N TRP A 115 3.84 -1.62 -16.17
CA TRP A 115 3.80 -2.14 -14.81
C TRP A 115 2.45 -2.75 -14.41
N PHE A 116 1.35 -2.36 -15.08
CA PHE A 116 0.06 -3.03 -14.87
C PHE A 116 0.15 -4.53 -15.17
N ASP A 117 0.90 -4.92 -16.20
CA ASP A 117 1.06 -6.32 -16.58
C ASP A 117 1.98 -7.05 -15.60
N ALA A 118 2.99 -6.37 -15.04
CA ALA A 118 3.80 -6.90 -13.95
C ALA A 118 2.94 -7.19 -12.71
N VAL A 119 2.06 -6.26 -12.31
CA VAL A 119 1.12 -6.48 -11.21
C VAL A 119 0.20 -7.67 -11.47
N ARG A 120 -0.38 -7.78 -12.68
CA ARG A 120 -1.23 -8.93 -13.05
C ARG A 120 -0.46 -10.25 -13.05
N ALA A 121 0.80 -10.23 -13.46
CA ALA A 121 1.63 -11.42 -13.57
C ALA A 121 2.16 -11.90 -12.21
N GLU A 122 2.41 -11.00 -11.27
CA GLU A 122 3.11 -11.29 -10.01
C GLU A 122 2.22 -11.29 -8.77
N VAL A 123 1.04 -10.67 -8.83
CA VAL A 123 0.15 -10.54 -7.67
C VAL A 123 -1.04 -11.48 -7.82
N ASP A 124 -1.13 -12.45 -6.92
CA ASP A 124 -2.27 -13.34 -6.75
C ASP A 124 -2.35 -13.82 -5.29
N ALA A 125 -3.47 -14.41 -4.89
CA ALA A 125 -3.71 -14.82 -3.51
C ALA A 125 -2.69 -15.86 -3.00
N ALA A 126 -2.20 -16.75 -3.87
CA ALA A 126 -1.25 -17.79 -3.47
C ALA A 126 0.14 -17.18 -3.18
N ARG A 127 0.60 -16.28 -4.05
CA ARG A 127 1.86 -15.55 -3.87
C ARG A 127 1.80 -14.60 -2.69
N VAL A 128 0.70 -13.87 -2.51
CA VAL A 128 0.48 -13.01 -1.32
C VAL A 128 0.53 -13.83 -0.04
N LYS A 129 -0.10 -15.01 -0.01
CA LYS A 129 -0.03 -15.92 1.14
C LYS A 129 1.41 -16.37 1.43
N ALA A 130 2.17 -16.70 0.39
CA ALA A 130 3.58 -17.10 0.51
C ALA A 130 4.50 -15.97 1.00
N MET A 131 4.14 -14.70 0.74
CA MET A 131 4.92 -13.56 1.24
C MET A 131 4.90 -13.43 2.77
N ARG A 132 3.90 -13.97 3.47
CA ARG A 132 3.83 -13.88 4.94
C ARG A 132 5.04 -14.53 5.62
N PRO A 133 5.36 -15.81 5.38
CA PRO A 133 6.57 -16.41 5.92
C PRO A 133 7.85 -15.75 5.38
N GLU A 134 7.90 -15.35 4.10
CA GLU A 134 9.07 -14.63 3.53
C GLU A 134 9.37 -13.33 4.30
N LEU A 135 8.34 -12.54 4.60
CA LEU A 135 8.46 -11.29 5.36
C LEU A 135 8.91 -11.55 6.79
N LEU A 136 8.38 -12.60 7.43
CA LEU A 136 8.78 -12.97 8.80
C LEU A 136 10.26 -13.40 8.85
N GLU A 137 10.69 -14.23 7.89
CA GLU A 137 12.08 -14.64 7.76
C GLU A 137 13.01 -13.44 7.55
N LEU A 138 12.63 -12.52 6.64
CA LEU A 138 13.38 -11.29 6.40
C LEU A 138 13.49 -10.42 7.66
N ILE A 139 12.39 -10.24 8.40
CA ILE A 139 12.37 -9.47 9.64
C ILE A 139 13.33 -10.08 10.66
N ASN A 140 13.27 -11.40 10.86
CA ASN A 140 14.15 -12.09 11.81
C ASN A 140 15.62 -11.96 11.42
N HIS A 141 15.93 -12.13 10.13
CA HIS A 141 17.28 -11.94 9.61
C HIS A 141 17.82 -10.54 9.90
N LEU A 142 17.04 -9.50 9.59
CA LEU A 142 17.43 -8.10 9.82
C LEU A 142 17.61 -7.78 11.32
N ILE A 143 16.84 -8.42 12.20
CA ILE A 143 17.01 -8.29 13.66
C ILE A 143 18.36 -8.87 14.09
N GLU A 144 18.72 -10.06 13.60
CA GLU A 144 20.00 -10.71 13.91
C GLU A 144 21.20 -9.91 13.38
N GLU A 145 21.14 -9.44 12.14
CA GLU A 145 22.19 -8.60 11.55
C GLU A 145 22.40 -7.32 12.37
N LYS A 146 21.31 -6.64 12.74
CA LYS A 146 21.37 -5.44 13.58
C LYS A 146 21.93 -5.71 14.98
N ALA A 147 21.68 -6.89 15.54
CA ALA A 147 22.24 -7.28 16.84
C ALA A 147 23.76 -7.50 16.75
N LYS A 148 24.24 -8.16 15.69
CA LYS A 148 25.68 -8.37 15.44
C LYS A 148 26.41 -7.04 15.24
N ALA A 149 25.88 -6.15 14.39
CA ALA A 149 26.48 -4.85 14.12
C ALA A 149 26.55 -3.90 15.33
N ARG A 150 25.82 -4.19 16.42
CA ARG A 150 25.89 -3.43 17.69
C ARG A 150 26.87 -4.01 18.70
N ALA A 151 27.31 -5.25 18.48
CA ALA A 151 28.27 -5.94 19.33
C ALA A 151 29.72 -5.70 18.88
N GLU A 152 29.91 -5.23 17.64
CA GLU A 152 31.17 -4.75 17.05
C GLU A 152 31.37 -3.25 17.31
#